data_AF-A0A8S4BFJ8-F1
#
_entry.id   AF-A0A8S4BFJ8-F1
#
_cell.length_a   1.000
_cell.length_b   1.000
_cell.length_c   1.000
_cell.angle_alpha   90.00
_cell.angle_beta   90.00
_cell.angle_gamma   90.00
#
_symmetry.space_group_name_H-M   'P 1'
#
loop_
_entity.id
_entity.type
_entity.pdbx_description
1 polymer ?
#
loop_
_entity_poly.entity_id
_entity_poly.type
_entity_poly.pdbx_seq_one_letter_code
_entity_poly.pdbx_strand_id
1 'polypeptide(L)'
;MKKKPKYSATRRLLLKSKLLKKAASMLVAEIEEKKLEKERAVSESIPPLKLSGLSVQELQELCKELHRKIDVVDETRYDMEIKVAKNDTEIQTLKLKITEMKGVKRPSLKRVKKTTDDVLGAYTDTSKLMKADFKANLKTVKKDEEKREEVTDWRKNVEAMSGMEGRKKLITVNNKNGLHYTKKSKISASRRLALKTKLLKTATVMLEKEKEEKRLEKDATLKERVPPLQLSGLSVQDLQALCKELHQKIDVADEERYDIDAKVAKNSKEIESLNAKIIELRGKKRPALKRVKISADAMLGALLGAKVKESVDFKANLKTVKKEEEKKKCKISSSRKLGLKIRLLTVAAQMLQEETDQKMKEREDTLAERLPPLNLSGLSLQELQDLCKDLHHKIDVVDEERYDIGLKVSKNDLEIQNMNIKITEIQSKFKKPHLKRVKISAEAMLSVLLGSKHKESIDFKANLKTVKKEEEKKEEVTDWRKNVEAMSGMEGRKKLFDASGN
;
A
#
# COMPACT_ATOMS: atom_id res chain seq x y z
N MET A 1 9.02 43.34 11.86
CA MET A 1 8.17 42.71 12.90
C MET A 1 6.98 42.01 12.23
N LYS A 2 6.75 40.71 12.47
CA LYS A 2 5.58 40.00 11.89
C LYS A 2 4.32 40.41 12.66
N LYS A 3 3.35 41.01 11.97
CA LYS A 3 2.04 41.41 12.55
C LYS A 3 1.42 40.21 13.28
N LYS A 4 1.08 40.38 14.57
CA LYS A 4 0.36 39.35 15.35
C LYS A 4 -0.98 39.07 14.63
N PRO A 5 -1.32 37.81 14.35
CA PRO A 5 -2.57 37.49 13.65
C PRO A 5 -3.79 37.94 14.47
N LYS A 6 -4.80 38.53 13.80
CA LYS A 6 -6.04 39.08 14.42
C LYS A 6 -6.79 38.10 15.34
N TYR A 7 -6.59 36.79 15.15
CA TYR A 7 -7.21 35.75 15.98
C TYR A 7 -6.17 34.76 16.48
N SER A 8 -6.31 34.35 17.74
CA SER A 8 -5.50 33.28 18.34
C SER A 8 -5.77 31.94 17.64
N ALA A 9 -4.79 31.04 17.65
CA ALA A 9 -4.95 29.68 17.13
C ALA A 9 -6.08 28.92 17.85
N THR A 10 -6.20 29.13 19.17
CA THR A 10 -7.26 28.59 20.01
C THR A 10 -8.65 29.01 19.53
N ARG A 11 -8.85 30.30 19.20
CA ARG A 11 -10.13 30.79 18.69
C ARG A 11 -10.47 30.19 17.32
N ARG A 12 -9.49 30.05 16.42
CA ARG A 12 -9.71 29.37 15.13
C ARG A 12 -10.09 27.90 15.29
N LEU A 13 -9.47 27.19 16.22
CA LEU A 13 -9.77 25.78 16.49
C LEU A 13 -11.19 25.62 17.07
N LEU A 14 -11.56 26.47 18.02
CA LEU A 14 -12.91 26.50 18.59
C LEU A 14 -13.97 26.74 17.50
N LEU A 15 -13.74 27.71 16.62
CA LEU A 15 -14.65 27.99 15.49
C LEU A 15 -14.75 26.80 14.53
N LYS A 16 -13.63 26.15 14.18
CA LYS A 16 -13.64 24.93 13.36
C LYS A 16 -14.43 23.79 14.02
N SER A 17 -14.25 23.59 15.31
CA SER A 17 -14.98 22.57 16.07
C SER A 17 -16.48 22.85 16.09
N LYS A 18 -16.90 24.11 16.33
CA LYS A 18 -18.31 24.52 16.25
C LYS A 18 -18.88 24.30 14.85
N LEU A 19 -18.13 24.64 13.80
CA LEU A 19 -18.55 24.46 12.41
C LEU A 19 -18.70 22.99 12.04
N LEU A 20 -17.75 22.14 12.42
CA LEU A 20 -17.84 20.69 12.22
C LEU A 20 -19.03 20.07 12.98
N LYS A 21 -19.27 20.50 14.23
CA LYS A 21 -20.43 20.03 15.02
C LYS A 21 -21.75 20.42 14.36
N LYS A 22 -21.87 21.66 13.85
CA LYS A 22 -23.06 22.10 13.12
C LYS A 22 -23.22 21.37 11.79
N ALA A 23 -22.15 21.19 11.02
CA ALA A 23 -22.18 20.45 9.76
C ALA A 23 -22.62 19.00 9.95
N ALA A 24 -22.11 18.31 10.99
CA ALA A 24 -22.54 16.96 11.31
C ALA A 24 -24.04 16.89 11.65
N SER A 25 -24.55 17.85 12.43
CA SER A 25 -25.98 17.94 12.74
C SER A 25 -26.84 18.21 11.51
N MET A 26 -26.38 19.06 10.58
CA MET A 26 -27.09 19.32 9.33
C MET A 26 -27.10 18.10 8.41
N LEU A 27 -25.99 17.36 8.34
CA LEU A 27 -25.91 16.13 7.54
C LEU A 27 -26.89 15.06 8.03
N VAL A 28 -27.04 14.90 9.35
CA VAL A 28 -28.03 13.98 9.92
C VAL A 28 -29.45 14.39 9.56
N ALA A 29 -29.76 15.68 9.63
CA ALA A 29 -31.08 16.20 9.24
C ALA A 29 -31.38 15.96 7.75
N GLU A 30 -30.41 16.20 6.87
CA GLU A 30 -30.54 15.96 5.42
C GLU A 30 -30.75 14.47 5.11
N ILE A 31 -30.06 13.57 5.83
CA ILE A 31 -30.24 12.12 5.66
C ILE A 31 -31.66 11.69 6.02
N GLU A 32 -32.20 12.21 7.14
CA GLU A 32 -33.56 11.88 7.56
C GLU A 32 -34.61 12.45 6.59
N GLU A 33 -34.42 13.68 6.12
CA GLU A 33 -35.28 14.29 5.11
C GLU A 33 -35.30 13.48 3.81
N LYS A 34 -34.14 13.04 3.31
CA LYS A 34 -34.04 12.16 2.13
C LYS A 34 -34.69 10.81 2.34
N LYS A 35 -34.64 10.27 3.57
CA LYS A 35 -35.32 9.01 3.90
C LYS A 35 -36.83 9.17 3.83
N LEU A 36 -37.38 10.24 4.40
CA LEU A 36 -38.81 10.57 4.33
C LEU A 36 -39.27 10.89 2.91
N GLU A 37 -38.44 11.56 2.11
CA GLU A 37 -38.71 11.79 0.69
C GLU A 37 -38.73 10.49 -0.11
N LYS A 38 -37.78 9.57 0.14
CA LYS A 38 -37.78 8.24 -0.46
C LYS A 38 -39.06 7.45 -0.10
N GLU A 39 -39.45 7.45 1.17
CA GLU A 39 -40.67 6.79 1.62
C GLU A 39 -41.91 7.37 0.95
N ARG A 40 -42.01 8.71 0.84
CA ARG A 40 -43.09 9.40 0.11
C ARG A 40 -43.12 9.00 -1.36
N ALA A 41 -41.99 9.07 -2.07
CA ALA A 41 -41.89 8.73 -3.49
C ALA A 41 -42.26 7.26 -3.76
N VAL A 42 -41.83 6.34 -2.90
CA VAL A 42 -42.21 4.92 -3.01
C VAL A 42 -43.70 4.73 -2.74
N SER A 43 -44.26 5.40 -1.72
CA SER A 43 -45.69 5.29 -1.40
C SER A 43 -46.60 5.87 -2.49
N GLU A 44 -46.16 6.91 -3.19
CA GLU A 44 -46.87 7.51 -4.32
C GLU A 44 -46.76 6.64 -5.57
N SER A 45 -45.57 6.10 -5.84
CA SER A 45 -45.33 5.26 -7.03
C SER A 45 -45.94 3.86 -6.91
N ILE A 46 -45.92 3.28 -5.71
CA ILE A 46 -46.36 1.92 -5.43
C ILE A 46 -47.20 1.94 -4.14
N PRO A 47 -48.48 2.33 -4.21
CA PRO A 47 -49.36 2.31 -3.06
C PRO A 47 -49.63 0.87 -2.59
N PRO A 48 -49.94 0.65 -1.30
CA PRO A 48 -50.24 -0.67 -0.78
C PRO A 48 -51.39 -1.35 -1.55
N LEU A 49 -51.19 -2.61 -1.94
CA LEU A 49 -52.17 -3.39 -2.68
C LEU A 49 -53.40 -3.68 -1.81
N LYS A 50 -54.58 -3.30 -2.30
CA LYS A 50 -55.86 -3.64 -1.68
C LYS A 50 -56.40 -4.93 -2.30
N LEU A 51 -56.15 -6.05 -1.64
CA LEU A 51 -56.56 -7.37 -2.13
C LEU A 51 -57.95 -7.81 -1.65
N SER A 52 -58.50 -7.14 -0.63
CA SER A 52 -59.79 -7.49 -0.03
C SER A 52 -60.96 -7.10 -0.94
N GLY A 53 -61.86 -8.05 -1.20
CA GLY A 53 -63.10 -7.83 -1.94
C GLY A 53 -62.98 -7.93 -3.47
N LEU A 54 -61.82 -8.33 -3.99
CA LEU A 54 -61.64 -8.58 -5.42
C LEU A 54 -62.16 -9.98 -5.79
N SER A 55 -62.81 -10.07 -6.94
CA SER A 55 -63.15 -11.34 -7.59
C SER A 55 -61.90 -12.01 -8.18
N VAL A 56 -62.00 -13.31 -8.50
CA VAL A 56 -60.89 -14.08 -9.08
C VAL A 56 -60.40 -13.48 -10.41
N GLN A 57 -61.31 -12.96 -11.24
CA GLN A 57 -60.95 -12.32 -12.51
C GLN A 57 -60.21 -10.99 -12.31
N GLU A 58 -60.67 -10.16 -11.37
CA GLU A 58 -59.99 -8.88 -11.05
C GLU A 58 -58.60 -9.12 -10.47
N LEU A 59 -58.43 -10.19 -9.67
CA LEU A 59 -57.13 -10.57 -9.12
C LEU A 59 -56.18 -11.07 -10.21
N GLN A 60 -56.68 -11.85 -11.17
CA GLN A 60 -55.90 -12.26 -12.35
C GLN A 60 -55.45 -11.07 -13.20
N GLU A 61 -56.33 -10.09 -13.40
CA GLU A 61 -56.00 -8.90 -14.19
C GLU A 61 -55.00 -7.99 -13.46
N LEU A 62 -55.14 -7.85 -12.13
CA LEU A 62 -54.16 -7.16 -11.28
C LEU A 62 -52.77 -7.82 -11.37
N CYS A 63 -52.70 -9.16 -11.35
CA CYS A 63 -51.44 -9.88 -11.49
C CYS A 63 -50.76 -9.63 -12.85
N LYS A 64 -51.54 -9.60 -13.95
CA LYS A 64 -50.99 -9.27 -15.28
C LYS A 64 -50.49 -7.83 -15.36
N GLU A 65 -51.24 -6.90 -14.77
CA GLU A 65 -50.87 -5.49 -14.72
C GLU A 65 -49.60 -5.27 -13.90
N LEU A 66 -49.45 -5.97 -12.76
CA LEU A 66 -48.23 -5.91 -11.96
C LEU A 66 -47.03 -6.49 -12.70
N HIS A 67 -47.18 -7.61 -13.42
CA HIS A 67 -46.09 -8.14 -14.25
C HIS A 67 -45.63 -7.13 -15.30
N ARG A 68 -46.55 -6.51 -16.05
CA ARG A 68 -46.18 -5.46 -17.03
C ARG A 68 -45.48 -4.27 -16.37
N LYS A 69 -45.94 -3.86 -15.18
CA LYS A 69 -45.31 -2.76 -14.43
C LYS A 69 -43.90 -3.12 -13.95
N ILE A 70 -43.66 -4.37 -13.55
CA ILE A 70 -42.33 -4.84 -13.16
C ILE A 70 -41.36 -4.68 -14.32
N ASP A 71 -41.73 -5.12 -15.52
CA ASP A 71 -40.88 -5.01 -16.71
C ASP A 71 -40.48 -3.55 -17.00
N VAL A 72 -41.47 -2.64 -16.99
CA VAL A 72 -41.22 -1.20 -17.21
C VAL A 72 -40.35 -0.60 -16.11
N VAL A 73 -40.61 -0.94 -14.84
CA VAL A 73 -39.81 -0.43 -13.72
C VAL A 73 -38.38 -0.95 -13.79
N ASP A 74 -38.17 -2.22 -14.16
CA ASP A 74 -36.83 -2.79 -14.29
C ASP A 74 -36.03 -2.17 -15.44
N GLU A 75 -36.67 -1.88 -16.57
CA GLU A 75 -36.03 -1.12 -17.65
C GLU A 75 -35.58 0.27 -17.17
N THR A 76 -36.47 1.01 -16.49
CA THR A 76 -36.12 2.34 -15.95
C THR A 76 -35.04 2.27 -14.86
N ARG A 77 -35.03 1.21 -14.05
CA ARG A 77 -34.00 0.93 -13.04
C ARG A 77 -32.65 0.72 -13.71
N TYR A 78 -32.61 -0.10 -14.76
CA TYR A 78 -31.40 -0.38 -15.52
C TYR A 78 -30.81 0.88 -16.16
N ASP A 79 -31.65 1.71 -16.79
CA ASP A 79 -31.24 2.99 -17.34
C ASP A 79 -30.67 3.95 -16.29
N MET A 80 -31.29 4.00 -15.11
CA MET A 80 -30.82 4.84 -14.01
C MET A 80 -29.48 4.33 -13.46
N GLU A 81 -29.32 3.01 -13.36
CA GLU A 81 -28.07 2.37 -12.92
C GLU A 81 -26.92 2.68 -13.88
N ILE A 82 -27.16 2.63 -15.19
CA ILE A 82 -26.18 3.06 -16.20
C ILE A 82 -25.80 4.52 -16.03
N LYS A 83 -26.76 5.43 -15.77
CA LYS A 83 -26.48 6.86 -15.55
C LYS A 83 -25.62 7.07 -14.31
N VAL A 84 -25.92 6.38 -13.21
CA VAL A 84 -25.12 6.44 -11.97
C VAL A 84 -23.71 5.91 -12.21
N ALA A 85 -23.57 4.76 -12.89
CA ALA A 85 -22.27 4.18 -13.23
C ALA A 85 -21.42 5.13 -14.07
N LYS A 86 -22.01 5.78 -15.09
CA LYS A 86 -21.33 6.81 -15.91
C LYS A 86 -20.81 7.95 -15.04
N ASN A 87 -21.65 8.50 -14.16
CA ASN A 87 -21.24 9.57 -13.23
C ASN A 87 -20.11 9.12 -12.30
N ASP A 88 -20.15 7.89 -11.79
CA ASP A 88 -19.09 7.35 -10.95
C ASP A 88 -17.76 7.20 -11.70
N THR A 89 -17.79 6.71 -12.95
CA THR A 89 -16.59 6.62 -13.79
C THR A 89 -16.00 8.01 -14.08
N GLU A 90 -16.84 9.01 -14.30
CA GLU A 90 -16.41 10.39 -14.50
C GLU A 90 -15.78 10.96 -13.23
N ILE A 91 -16.43 10.78 -12.07
CA ILE A 91 -15.90 11.20 -10.77
C ILE A 91 -14.54 10.52 -10.50
N GLN A 92 -14.40 9.22 -10.79
CA GLN A 92 -13.13 8.50 -10.65
C GLN A 92 -12.05 9.09 -11.57
N THR A 93 -12.39 9.34 -12.83
CA THR A 93 -11.49 9.97 -13.81
C THR A 93 -11.04 11.36 -13.36
N LEU A 94 -11.98 12.18 -12.88
CA LEU A 94 -11.69 13.51 -12.34
C LEU A 94 -10.81 13.43 -11.08
N LYS A 95 -11.09 12.48 -10.17
CA LYS A 95 -10.26 12.23 -8.97
C LYS A 95 -8.82 11.86 -9.35
N LEU A 96 -8.64 11.03 -10.38
CA LEU A 96 -7.31 10.68 -10.89
C LEU A 96 -6.60 11.90 -11.48
N LYS A 97 -7.26 12.66 -12.37
CA LYS A 97 -6.71 13.92 -12.93
C LYS A 97 -6.32 14.91 -11.83
N ILE A 98 -7.16 15.08 -10.80
CA ILE A 98 -6.85 15.93 -9.64
C ILE A 98 -5.60 15.43 -8.89
N THR A 99 -5.46 14.12 -8.75
CA THR A 99 -4.31 13.50 -8.08
C THR A 99 -3.01 13.70 -8.87
N GLU A 100 -3.07 13.56 -10.19
CA GLU A 100 -1.96 13.83 -11.09
C GLU A 100 -1.55 15.30 -11.08
N MET A 101 -2.52 16.21 -11.18
CA MET A 101 -2.29 17.67 -11.15
C MET A 101 -1.73 18.15 -9.81
N LYS A 102 -2.28 17.66 -8.68
CA LYS A 102 -1.75 17.99 -7.34
C LYS A 102 -0.33 17.47 -7.13
N GLY A 103 0.08 16.49 -7.94
CA GLY A 103 1.31 15.74 -7.78
C GLY A 103 1.30 14.93 -6.48
N VAL A 104 1.89 13.73 -6.49
CA VAL A 104 2.11 12.99 -5.24
C VAL A 104 2.96 13.89 -4.34
N LYS A 105 2.39 14.44 -3.25
CA LYS A 105 3.17 15.09 -2.19
C LYS A 105 4.18 14.05 -1.69
N ARG A 106 5.40 14.08 -2.23
CA ARG A 106 6.52 13.33 -1.66
C ARG A 106 6.57 13.70 -0.19
N PRO A 107 6.50 12.72 0.74
CA PRO A 107 6.74 13.02 2.14
C PRO A 107 8.07 13.77 2.23
N SER A 108 8.05 15.00 2.74
CA SER A 108 9.28 15.75 2.95
C SER A 108 10.19 14.89 3.82
N LEU A 109 11.32 14.44 3.28
CA LEU A 109 12.27 13.60 4.00
C LEU A 109 12.81 14.40 5.20
N LYS A 110 12.17 14.27 6.36
CA LYS A 110 12.75 14.68 7.62
C LYS A 110 13.65 13.56 8.10
N ARG A 111 14.86 13.91 8.55
CA ARG A 111 15.78 13.00 9.23
C ARG A 111 15.16 12.65 10.58
N VAL A 112 14.38 11.58 10.61
CA VAL A 112 13.90 10.97 11.85
C VAL A 112 15.05 10.10 12.35
N LYS A 113 15.64 10.47 13.50
CA LYS A 113 16.46 9.52 14.26
C LYS A 113 15.54 8.38 14.68
N LYS A 114 16.01 7.13 14.58
CA LYS A 114 15.30 5.98 15.16
C LYS A 114 14.89 6.34 16.58
N THR A 115 13.59 6.42 16.83
CA THR A 115 13.07 6.56 18.19
C THR A 115 13.30 5.24 18.90
N THR A 116 13.47 5.29 20.22
CA THR A 116 13.68 4.12 21.08
C THR A 116 12.63 3.01 20.87
N ASP A 117 11.45 3.39 20.40
CA ASP A 117 10.35 2.51 19.99
C ASP A 117 10.71 1.56 18.82
N ASP A 118 11.49 2.02 17.83
CA ASP A 118 11.95 1.20 16.69
C ASP A 118 12.97 0.11 17.12
N VAL A 119 13.54 0.23 18.32
CA VAL A 119 14.51 -0.72 18.87
C VAL A 119 13.82 -1.73 19.79
N LEU A 120 12.73 -1.33 20.46
CA LEU A 120 11.94 -2.18 21.36
C LEU A 120 10.88 -3.02 20.62
N GLY A 121 10.30 -2.53 19.53
CA GLY A 121 9.33 -3.28 18.71
C GLY A 121 9.90 -4.50 17.97
N ALA A 122 11.23 -4.72 18.01
CA ALA A 122 11.86 -5.90 17.44
C ALA A 122 11.93 -7.10 18.40
N TYR A 123 11.51 -6.93 19.67
CA TYR A 123 11.70 -7.95 20.72
C TYR A 123 10.43 -8.44 21.42
N THR A 124 9.22 -7.99 21.07
CA THR A 124 7.99 -8.47 21.74
C THR A 124 6.87 -8.78 20.74
N ASP A 125 6.34 -10.00 20.88
CA ASP A 125 5.36 -10.64 20.01
C ASP A 125 4.05 -9.87 19.80
N THR A 126 3.53 -10.06 18.58
CA THR A 126 2.30 -9.55 17.98
C THR A 126 1.02 -10.16 18.55
N SER A 127 0.67 -9.91 19.82
CA SER A 127 -0.62 -10.40 20.36
C SER A 127 -1.53 -9.40 21.05
N LYS A 128 -1.21 -8.09 21.11
CA LYS A 128 -2.12 -7.09 21.70
C LYS A 128 -2.15 -5.78 20.93
N LEU A 129 -2.96 -5.71 19.88
CA LEU A 129 -3.32 -4.46 19.20
C LEU A 129 -4.74 -4.06 19.61
N MET A 130 -4.87 -3.38 20.75
CA MET A 130 -6.05 -2.56 21.04
C MET A 130 -5.84 -1.14 20.49
N LYS A 131 -6.92 -0.56 19.95
CA LYS A 131 -6.96 0.76 19.30
C LYS A 131 -6.26 1.80 20.18
N ALA A 132 -5.18 2.37 19.65
CA ALA A 132 -4.45 3.47 20.27
C ALA A 132 -5.25 4.76 20.12
N ASP A 133 -6.28 4.95 20.97
CA ASP A 133 -6.75 6.30 21.26
C ASP A 133 -5.63 7.04 22.01
N PHE A 134 -5.20 8.17 21.44
CA PHE A 134 -4.06 8.99 21.89
C PHE A 134 -4.16 9.52 23.34
N LYS A 135 -5.21 9.14 24.08
CA LYS A 135 -5.60 9.71 25.37
C LYS A 135 -5.74 8.66 26.50
N ALA A 136 -5.30 7.42 26.30
CA ALA A 136 -5.62 6.33 27.24
C ALA A 136 -4.52 5.93 28.24
N ASN A 137 -3.37 6.61 28.32
CA ASN A 137 -2.25 6.13 29.16
C ASN A 137 -1.65 7.16 30.13
N LEU A 138 -2.48 8.00 30.74
CA LEU A 138 -2.12 8.63 32.02
C LEU A 138 -2.93 7.96 33.13
N LYS A 139 -2.26 7.17 33.99
CA LYS A 139 -2.83 6.72 35.27
C LYS A 139 -3.14 7.97 36.11
N THR A 140 -4.41 8.24 36.38
CA THR A 140 -4.81 9.13 37.47
C THR A 140 -4.38 8.45 38.78
N VAL A 141 -3.69 9.19 39.65
CA VAL A 141 -3.22 8.68 40.95
C VAL A 141 -4.44 8.33 41.80
N LYS A 142 -4.88 7.08 41.75
CA LYS A 142 -5.59 6.44 42.85
C LYS A 142 -4.61 5.48 43.51
N LYS A 143 -4.51 5.69 44.81
CA LYS A 143 -3.62 5.05 45.77
C LYS A 143 -3.95 3.56 45.84
N ASP A 144 -3.18 2.74 45.13
CA ASP A 144 -3.17 1.30 45.32
C ASP A 144 -1.86 0.92 46.03
N GLU A 145 -2.00 0.39 47.25
CA GLU A 145 -0.93 -0.14 48.08
C GLU A 145 -0.24 -1.32 47.37
N GLU A 146 0.98 -1.10 46.89
CA GLU A 146 1.81 -2.14 46.32
C GLU A 146 2.67 -2.74 47.44
N LYS A 147 2.32 -3.96 47.85
CA LYS A 147 3.08 -4.81 48.77
C LYS A 147 4.53 -4.95 48.25
N ARG A 148 5.47 -4.26 48.89
CA ARG A 148 6.90 -4.59 48.76
C ARG A 148 7.21 -5.76 49.69
N GLU A 149 7.49 -6.91 49.11
CA GLU A 149 8.29 -7.93 49.80
C GLU A 149 9.76 -7.46 49.82
N GLU A 150 10.27 -7.24 51.02
CA GLU A 150 11.70 -7.00 51.27
C GLU A 150 12.49 -8.28 50.99
N VAL A 151 13.37 -8.24 49.99
CA VAL A 151 14.42 -9.26 49.84
C VAL A 151 15.63 -8.78 50.63
N THR A 152 15.70 -9.20 51.89
CA THR A 152 16.91 -9.13 52.71
C THR A 152 17.87 -10.25 52.31
N ASP A 153 19.16 -9.89 52.26
CA ASP A 153 20.35 -10.76 52.19
C ASP A 153 20.97 -10.98 50.80
N TRP A 154 21.97 -10.16 50.48
CA TRP A 154 22.85 -10.35 49.31
C TRP A 154 24.12 -11.08 49.76
N ARG A 155 24.17 -12.41 49.57
CA ARG A 155 25.45 -13.15 49.61
C ARG A 155 26.33 -12.70 48.44
N LYS A 156 27.42 -11.99 48.73
CA LYS A 156 28.47 -11.67 47.75
C LYS A 156 29.24 -12.96 47.43
N ASN A 157 28.97 -13.54 46.26
CA ASN A 157 29.78 -14.62 45.71
C ASN A 157 31.14 -14.06 45.30
N VAL A 158 32.20 -14.41 46.03
CA VAL A 158 33.59 -14.16 45.62
C VAL A 158 34.07 -15.41 44.90
N GLU A 159 34.35 -15.29 43.60
CA GLU A 159 34.99 -16.37 42.85
C GLU A 159 36.40 -16.60 43.42
N ALA A 160 36.55 -17.61 44.25
CA ALA A 160 37.86 -18.13 44.61
C ALA A 160 38.48 -18.75 43.35
N MET A 161 39.52 -18.12 42.81
CA MET A 161 40.29 -18.58 41.65
C MET A 161 41.19 -19.78 41.99
N SER A 162 40.66 -20.74 42.75
CA SER A 162 41.31 -22.01 43.08
C SER A 162 41.11 -22.97 41.90
N GLY A 163 42.08 -23.02 40.99
CA GLY A 163 42.05 -23.89 39.80
C GLY A 163 42.64 -23.30 38.53
N MET A 164 43.27 -22.11 38.58
CA MET A 164 43.86 -21.46 37.42
C MET A 164 45.39 -21.56 37.38
N GLU A 165 45.93 -22.78 37.42
CA GLU A 165 47.35 -23.03 37.18
C GLU A 165 47.61 -23.25 35.69
N GLY A 166 47.80 -22.14 34.99
CA GLY A 166 48.25 -22.09 33.61
C GLY A 166 48.43 -20.66 33.16
N ARG A 167 49.58 -20.33 32.52
CA ARG A 167 49.80 -18.98 31.95
C ARG A 167 48.70 -18.67 30.93
N LYS A 168 47.83 -17.72 31.25
CA LYS A 168 46.95 -17.08 30.25
C LYS A 168 47.84 -16.44 29.17
N LYS A 169 47.82 -16.97 27.95
CA LYS A 169 48.42 -16.29 26.78
C LYS A 169 47.61 -15.03 26.48
N LEU A 170 48.03 -13.90 27.04
CA LEU A 170 47.54 -12.58 26.65
C LEU A 170 48.36 -12.12 25.43
N ILE A 171 47.81 -12.27 24.22
CA ILE A 171 48.39 -11.62 23.04
C ILE A 171 47.87 -10.19 23.02
N THR A 172 48.69 -9.25 23.49
CA THR A 172 48.43 -7.82 23.38
C THR A 172 48.67 -7.39 21.93
N VAL A 173 47.63 -7.37 21.10
CA VAL A 173 47.71 -6.73 19.78
C VAL A 173 47.58 -5.22 19.98
N ASN A 174 48.71 -4.53 20.03
CA ASN A 174 48.77 -3.08 19.91
C ASN A 174 48.37 -2.69 18.48
N ASN A 175 47.11 -2.30 18.27
CA ASN A 175 46.69 -1.72 17.00
C ASN A 175 46.22 -0.28 17.22
N LYS A 176 47.21 0.63 17.19
CA LYS A 176 46.97 2.02 16.81
C LYS A 176 46.56 2.01 15.35
N ASN A 177 45.26 1.88 15.07
CA ASN A 177 44.57 2.40 13.89
C ASN A 177 43.07 2.07 14.03
N GLY A 178 42.24 3.10 14.10
CA GLY A 178 40.79 2.98 14.23
C GLY A 178 40.17 2.28 13.03
N LEU A 179 39.76 1.03 13.22
CA LEU A 179 38.89 0.30 12.31
C LEU A 179 37.79 -0.38 13.13
N HIS A 180 36.54 0.05 12.87
CA HIS A 180 35.32 -0.46 13.47
C HIS A 180 35.27 -2.00 13.45
N TYR A 181 35.29 -2.62 14.64
CA TYR A 181 35.05 -4.05 14.79
C TYR A 181 33.55 -4.35 14.63
N THR A 182 33.15 -4.74 13.42
CA THR A 182 31.81 -5.31 13.21
C THR A 182 31.85 -6.78 13.60
N LYS A 183 30.98 -7.20 14.54
CA LYS A 183 30.82 -8.62 14.91
C LYS A 183 30.60 -9.45 13.63
N LYS A 184 31.60 -10.25 13.23
CA LYS A 184 31.48 -11.17 12.09
C LYS A 184 30.39 -12.19 12.41
N SER A 185 29.37 -12.29 11.56
CA SER A 185 28.27 -13.24 11.76
C SER A 185 28.79 -14.68 11.64
N LYS A 186 28.40 -15.57 12.56
CA LYS A 186 28.85 -16.98 12.66
C LYS A 186 28.59 -17.84 11.42
N ILE A 187 27.87 -17.34 10.41
CA ILE A 187 27.52 -18.06 9.19
C ILE A 187 28.04 -17.28 7.98
N SER A 188 28.93 -17.91 7.20
CA SER A 188 29.43 -17.40 5.93
C SER A 188 28.27 -17.05 4.99
N ALA A 189 28.42 -15.97 4.20
CA ALA A 189 27.44 -15.56 3.20
C ALA A 189 27.10 -16.71 2.23
N SER A 190 28.11 -17.52 1.86
CA SER A 190 27.95 -18.70 1.01
C SER A 190 27.03 -19.76 1.65
N ARG A 191 27.27 -20.11 2.92
CA ARG A 191 26.44 -21.08 3.66
C ARG A 191 24.99 -20.59 3.81
N ARG A 192 24.81 -19.29 4.02
CA ARG A 192 23.47 -18.67 4.13
C ARG A 192 22.71 -18.72 2.81
N LEU A 193 23.39 -18.49 1.69
CA LEU A 193 22.81 -18.61 0.35
C LEU A 193 22.42 -20.07 0.06
N ALA A 194 23.30 -21.02 0.33
CA ALA A 194 23.04 -22.45 0.14
C ALA A 194 21.83 -22.95 0.96
N LEU A 195 21.72 -22.55 2.23
CA LEU A 195 20.57 -22.89 3.07
C LEU A 195 19.27 -22.28 2.54
N LYS A 196 19.30 -21.02 2.08
CA LYS A 196 18.14 -20.36 1.48
C LYS A 196 17.68 -21.08 0.21
N THR A 197 18.61 -21.48 -0.65
CA THR A 197 18.31 -22.25 -1.86
C THR A 197 17.71 -23.61 -1.51
N LYS A 198 18.25 -24.31 -0.50
CA LYS A 198 17.71 -25.60 -0.05
C LYS A 198 16.28 -25.47 0.48
N LEU A 199 16.02 -24.46 1.32
CA LEU A 199 14.67 -24.17 1.84
C LEU A 199 13.68 -23.84 0.72
N LEU A 200 14.08 -23.03 -0.27
CA LEU A 200 13.23 -22.72 -1.41
C LEU A 200 12.91 -23.97 -2.24
N LYS A 201 13.90 -24.85 -2.49
CA LYS A 201 13.68 -26.12 -3.19
C LYS A 201 12.73 -27.06 -2.44
N THR A 202 12.88 -27.16 -1.11
CA THR A 202 11.95 -27.97 -0.30
C THR A 202 10.53 -27.37 -0.33
N ALA A 203 10.41 -26.04 -0.23
CA ALA A 203 9.11 -25.37 -0.30
C ALA A 203 8.43 -25.54 -1.65
N THR A 204 9.17 -25.52 -2.77
CA THR A 204 8.58 -25.76 -4.10
C THR A 204 8.03 -27.18 -4.24
N VAL A 205 8.77 -28.18 -3.74
CA VAL A 205 8.31 -29.58 -3.77
C VAL A 205 7.08 -29.79 -2.89
N MET A 206 7.04 -29.20 -1.69
CA MET A 206 5.85 -29.28 -0.82
C MET A 206 4.64 -28.60 -1.46
N LEU A 207 4.84 -27.46 -2.14
CA LEU A 207 3.76 -26.76 -2.85
C LEU A 207 3.23 -27.55 -4.05
N GLU A 208 4.10 -28.22 -4.80
CA GLU A 208 3.69 -29.11 -5.90
C GLU A 208 2.88 -30.30 -5.38
N LYS A 209 3.33 -30.91 -4.27
CA LYS A 209 2.60 -32.01 -3.63
C LYS A 209 1.22 -31.57 -3.13
N GLU A 210 1.11 -30.42 -2.47
CA GLU A 210 -0.17 -29.90 -2.00
C GLU A 210 -1.14 -29.61 -3.17
N LYS A 211 -0.64 -29.12 -4.31
CA LYS A 211 -1.44 -28.92 -5.52
C LYS A 211 -1.93 -30.23 -6.12
N GLU A 212 -1.09 -31.27 -6.08
CA GLU A 212 -1.44 -32.62 -6.51
C GLU A 212 -2.55 -33.21 -5.65
N GLU A 213 -2.40 -33.15 -4.33
CA GLU A 213 -3.39 -33.61 -3.35
C GLU A 213 -4.73 -32.89 -3.55
N LYS A 214 -4.73 -31.56 -3.74
CA LYS A 214 -5.94 -30.78 -4.04
C LYS A 214 -6.59 -31.16 -5.36
N ARG A 215 -5.81 -31.53 -6.38
CA ARG A 215 -6.36 -31.98 -7.67
C ARG A 215 -7.05 -33.34 -7.51
N LEU A 216 -6.40 -34.27 -6.82
CA LEU A 216 -6.97 -35.59 -6.55
C LEU A 216 -8.24 -35.50 -5.69
N GLU A 217 -8.23 -34.64 -4.67
CA GLU A 217 -9.42 -34.37 -3.85
C GLU A 217 -10.56 -33.81 -4.69
N LYS A 218 -10.30 -32.81 -5.55
CA LYS A 218 -11.28 -32.27 -6.48
C LYS A 218 -11.86 -33.33 -7.41
N ASP A 219 -11.01 -34.18 -7.99
CA ASP A 219 -11.44 -35.25 -8.88
C ASP A 219 -12.27 -36.30 -8.14
N ALA A 220 -11.96 -36.59 -6.87
CA ALA A 220 -12.74 -37.47 -6.02
C ALA A 220 -14.13 -36.87 -5.71
N THR A 221 -14.19 -35.59 -5.33
CA THR A 221 -15.47 -34.91 -5.07
C THR A 221 -16.33 -34.82 -6.31
N LEU A 222 -15.74 -34.58 -7.50
CA LEU A 222 -16.47 -34.58 -8.76
C LEU A 222 -17.08 -35.93 -9.10
N LYS A 223 -16.34 -37.03 -8.88
CA LYS A 223 -16.87 -38.39 -9.10
C LYS A 223 -17.98 -38.75 -8.13
N GLU A 224 -17.90 -38.29 -6.89
CA GLU A 224 -18.94 -38.50 -5.87
C GLU A 224 -20.21 -37.70 -6.18
N ARG A 225 -20.06 -36.43 -6.56
CA ARG A 225 -21.19 -35.51 -6.81
C ARG A 225 -21.83 -35.71 -8.18
N VAL A 226 -21.07 -36.17 -9.17
CA VAL A 226 -21.53 -36.36 -10.55
C VAL A 226 -21.19 -37.79 -11.00
N PRO A 227 -21.96 -38.79 -10.54
CA PRO A 227 -21.78 -40.17 -10.99
C PRO A 227 -22.16 -40.31 -12.48
N PRO A 228 -21.52 -41.24 -13.21
CA PRO A 228 -21.83 -41.48 -14.62
C PRO A 228 -23.27 -41.99 -14.79
N LEU A 229 -24.02 -41.35 -15.69
CA LEU A 229 -25.42 -41.68 -15.96
C LEU A 229 -25.52 -43.05 -16.67
N GLN A 230 -26.28 -43.97 -16.06
CA GLN A 230 -26.64 -45.25 -16.67
C GLN A 230 -27.96 -45.06 -17.43
N LEU A 231 -27.88 -44.90 -18.75
CA LEU A 231 -29.04 -44.61 -19.61
C LEU A 231 -29.68 -45.88 -20.20
N SER A 232 -29.05 -47.05 -20.04
CA SER A 232 -29.51 -48.31 -20.60
C SER A 232 -30.67 -48.91 -19.78
N GLY A 233 -31.78 -49.24 -20.46
CA GLY A 233 -32.92 -49.95 -19.87
C GLY A 233 -34.01 -49.08 -19.23
N LEU A 234 -33.89 -47.75 -19.30
CA LEU A 234 -34.93 -46.82 -18.82
C LEU A 234 -36.06 -46.68 -19.87
N SER A 235 -37.31 -46.63 -19.40
CA SER A 235 -38.44 -46.33 -20.28
C SER A 235 -38.42 -44.84 -20.71
N VAL A 236 -39.17 -44.50 -21.75
CA VAL A 236 -39.28 -43.10 -22.22
C VAL A 236 -39.81 -42.17 -21.13
N GLN A 237 -40.72 -42.66 -20.27
CA GLN A 237 -41.24 -41.89 -19.15
C GLN A 237 -40.17 -41.69 -18.04
N ASP A 238 -39.37 -42.70 -17.75
CA ASP A 238 -38.29 -42.60 -16.76
C ASP A 238 -37.17 -41.67 -17.23
N LEU A 239 -36.87 -41.67 -18.53
CA LEU A 239 -35.94 -40.72 -19.15
C LEU A 239 -36.44 -39.28 -19.03
N GLN A 240 -37.73 -39.04 -19.27
CA GLN A 240 -38.33 -37.71 -19.11
C GLN A 240 -38.32 -37.25 -17.64
N ALA A 241 -38.54 -38.15 -16.69
CA ALA A 241 -38.44 -37.85 -15.27
C ALA A 241 -37.00 -37.52 -14.85
N LEU A 242 -36.02 -38.32 -15.30
CA LEU A 242 -34.60 -38.09 -15.04
C LEU A 242 -34.12 -36.74 -15.61
N CYS A 243 -34.55 -36.36 -16.81
CA CYS A 243 -34.22 -35.06 -17.38
C CYS A 243 -34.76 -33.89 -16.54
N LYS A 244 -36.00 -34.00 -16.04
CA LYS A 244 -36.57 -32.98 -15.14
C LYS A 244 -35.82 -32.89 -13.82
N GLU A 245 -35.45 -34.04 -13.24
CA GLU A 245 -34.68 -34.08 -12.00
C GLU A 245 -33.26 -33.50 -12.18
N LEU A 246 -32.62 -33.77 -13.32
CA LEU A 246 -31.31 -33.20 -13.65
C LEU A 246 -31.39 -31.68 -13.85
N HIS A 247 -32.40 -31.17 -14.54
CA HIS A 247 -32.61 -29.72 -14.67
C HIS A 247 -32.78 -29.06 -13.30
N GLN A 248 -33.64 -29.62 -12.43
CA GLN A 248 -33.82 -29.08 -11.08
C GLN A 248 -32.53 -29.10 -10.26
N LYS A 249 -31.70 -30.15 -10.38
CA LYS A 249 -30.39 -30.22 -9.71
C LYS A 249 -29.39 -29.21 -10.28
N ILE A 250 -29.43 -28.94 -11.58
CA ILE A 250 -28.60 -27.91 -12.22
C ILE A 250 -28.98 -26.52 -11.68
N ASP A 251 -30.27 -26.21 -11.58
CA ASP A 251 -30.74 -24.93 -11.06
C ASP A 251 -30.24 -24.69 -9.62
N VAL A 252 -30.38 -25.69 -8.74
CA VAL A 252 -29.89 -25.61 -7.35
C VAL A 252 -28.36 -25.47 -7.30
N ALA A 253 -27.64 -26.23 -8.14
CA ALA A 253 -26.18 -26.15 -8.19
C ALA A 253 -25.69 -24.78 -8.70
N ASP A 254 -26.43 -24.15 -9.61
CA ASP A 254 -26.12 -22.81 -10.12
C ASP A 254 -26.39 -21.73 -9.07
N GLU A 255 -27.47 -21.81 -8.30
CA GLU A 255 -27.69 -20.94 -7.14
C GLU A 255 -26.55 -21.06 -6.11
N GLU A 256 -26.17 -22.29 -5.75
CA GLU A 256 -25.04 -22.52 -4.84
C GLU A 256 -23.71 -21.97 -5.39
N ARG A 257 -23.50 -22.09 -6.71
CA ARG A 257 -22.33 -21.52 -7.40
C ARG A 257 -22.28 -20.01 -7.24
N TYR A 258 -23.40 -19.32 -7.48
CA TYR A 258 -23.49 -17.86 -7.32
C TYR A 258 -23.19 -17.40 -5.89
N ASP A 259 -23.72 -18.12 -4.89
CA ASP A 259 -23.47 -17.83 -3.48
C ASP A 259 -22.00 -18.02 -3.07
N ILE A 260 -21.36 -19.08 -3.57
CA ILE A 260 -19.94 -19.36 -3.34
C ILE A 260 -19.08 -18.31 -4.03
N ASP A 261 -19.39 -17.96 -5.28
CA ASP A 261 -18.66 -16.94 -6.05
C ASP A 261 -18.74 -15.56 -5.37
N ALA A 262 -19.91 -15.19 -4.84
CA ALA A 262 -20.07 -13.96 -4.07
C ALA A 262 -19.17 -13.94 -2.81
N LYS A 263 -19.09 -15.06 -2.08
CA LYS A 263 -18.20 -15.21 -0.91
C LYS A 263 -16.73 -15.15 -1.31
N VAL A 264 -16.32 -15.84 -2.37
CA VAL A 264 -14.94 -15.82 -2.89
C VAL A 264 -14.54 -14.43 -3.35
N ALA A 265 -15.43 -13.70 -4.05
CA ALA A 265 -15.19 -12.34 -4.49
C ALA A 265 -14.99 -11.38 -3.30
N LYS A 266 -15.80 -11.51 -2.24
CA LYS A 266 -15.65 -10.72 -1.01
C LYS A 266 -14.32 -10.99 -0.32
N ASN A 267 -13.95 -12.27 -0.16
CA ASN A 267 -12.68 -12.66 0.45
C ASN A 267 -11.49 -12.18 -0.39
N SER A 268 -11.58 -12.24 -1.72
CA SER A 268 -10.54 -11.74 -2.62
C SER A 268 -10.32 -10.24 -2.46
N LYS A 269 -11.40 -9.44 -2.40
CA LYS A 269 -11.33 -8.00 -2.13
C LYS A 269 -10.72 -7.69 -0.76
N GLU A 270 -11.02 -8.50 0.26
CA GLU A 270 -10.40 -8.37 1.58
C GLU A 270 -8.90 -8.66 1.53
N ILE A 271 -8.47 -9.74 0.87
CA ILE A 271 -7.06 -10.09 0.67
C ILE A 271 -6.33 -8.95 -0.06
N GLU A 272 -6.93 -8.37 -1.10
CA GLU A 272 -6.36 -7.22 -1.81
C GLU A 272 -6.21 -5.99 -0.92
N SER A 273 -7.22 -5.67 -0.13
CA SER A 273 -7.19 -4.58 0.86
C SER A 273 -6.10 -4.79 1.91
N LEU A 274 -5.98 -6.01 2.44
CA LEU A 274 -4.93 -6.39 3.39
C LEU A 274 -3.55 -6.32 2.75
N ASN A 275 -3.39 -6.78 1.51
CA ASN A 275 -2.14 -6.67 0.76
C ASN A 275 -1.74 -5.20 0.52
N ALA A 276 -2.68 -4.34 0.15
CA ALA A 276 -2.45 -2.91 0.01
C ALA A 276 -1.98 -2.29 1.34
N LYS A 277 -2.60 -2.68 2.46
CA LYS A 277 -2.22 -2.24 3.81
C LYS A 277 -0.83 -2.75 4.21
N ILE A 278 -0.48 -3.99 3.89
CA ILE A 278 0.86 -4.55 4.08
C ILE A 278 1.90 -3.75 3.27
N ILE A 279 1.58 -3.36 2.03
CA ILE A 279 2.47 -2.55 1.19
C ILE A 279 2.65 -1.15 1.78
N GLU A 280 1.59 -0.53 2.29
CA GLU A 280 1.64 0.75 2.98
C GLU A 280 2.52 0.69 4.23
N LEU A 281 2.30 -0.31 5.08
CA LEU A 281 3.04 -0.55 6.33
C LEU A 281 4.52 -0.89 6.07
N ARG A 282 4.82 -1.63 5.00
CA ARG A 282 6.21 -1.97 4.64
C ARG A 282 7.05 -0.77 4.24
N GLY A 283 6.43 0.35 3.87
CA GLY A 283 7.11 1.54 3.38
C GLY A 283 7.87 1.30 2.06
N LYS A 284 7.93 2.32 1.20
CA LYS A 284 8.68 2.22 -0.06
C LYS A 284 10.17 1.97 0.25
N LYS A 285 10.70 0.77 -0.09
CA LYS A 285 12.14 0.48 -0.03
C LYS A 285 12.88 1.57 -0.80
N ARG A 286 13.70 2.35 -0.09
CA ARG A 286 14.54 3.39 -0.70
C ARG A 286 15.60 2.71 -1.57
N PRO A 287 15.76 3.07 -2.85
CA PRO A 287 16.91 2.63 -3.61
C PRO A 287 18.18 3.15 -2.95
N ALA A 288 19.20 2.30 -2.84
CA ALA A 288 20.49 2.68 -2.27
C ALA A 288 21.10 3.81 -3.11
N LEU A 289 21.31 4.99 -2.48
CA LEU A 289 21.95 6.12 -3.14
C LEU A 289 23.41 5.76 -3.45
N LYS A 290 23.77 5.69 -4.74
CA LYS A 290 25.17 5.59 -5.16
C LYS A 290 25.86 6.93 -4.89
N ARG A 291 26.99 6.91 -4.19
CA ARG A 291 27.86 8.10 -4.02
C ARG A 291 28.33 8.56 -5.41
N VAL A 292 27.92 9.76 -5.79
CA VAL A 292 28.41 10.41 -7.02
C VAL A 292 29.77 11.02 -6.68
N LYS A 293 30.84 10.55 -7.33
CA LYS A 293 32.12 11.26 -7.35
C LYS A 293 31.93 12.50 -8.21
N ILE A 294 32.20 13.67 -7.65
CA ILE A 294 32.17 14.95 -8.38
C ILE A 294 33.26 14.90 -9.47
N SER A 295 32.96 15.36 -10.68
CA SER A 295 33.95 15.41 -11.78
C SER A 295 34.99 16.51 -11.50
N ALA A 296 36.21 16.33 -12.02
CA ALA A 296 37.30 17.30 -11.86
C ALA A 296 36.91 18.71 -12.34
N ASP A 297 36.16 18.81 -13.44
CA ASP A 297 35.64 20.08 -13.98
C ASP A 297 34.70 20.82 -13.03
N ALA A 298 33.88 20.08 -12.27
CA ALA A 298 33.00 20.67 -11.27
C ALA A 298 33.76 21.17 -10.03
N MET A 299 34.96 20.65 -9.77
CA MET A 299 35.86 21.15 -8.72
C MET A 299 36.63 22.40 -9.17
N LEU A 300 37.09 22.43 -10.43
CA LEU A 300 37.77 23.60 -11.00
C LEU A 300 36.84 24.81 -11.15
N GLY A 301 35.59 24.61 -11.57
CA GLY A 301 34.60 25.69 -11.66
C GLY A 301 34.21 26.30 -10.30
N ALA A 302 34.44 25.59 -9.20
CA ALA A 302 34.17 26.07 -7.84
C ALA A 302 35.37 26.77 -7.19
N LEU A 303 36.60 26.43 -7.58
CA LEU A 303 37.85 27.04 -7.07
C LEU A 303 38.11 28.43 -7.67
N LEU A 304 37.74 28.66 -8.94
CA LEU A 304 38.05 29.89 -9.67
C LEU A 304 36.93 30.94 -9.64
N GLY A 305 36.17 30.99 -8.54
CA GLY A 305 34.89 31.70 -8.41
C GLY A 305 34.76 32.98 -9.26
N ALA A 306 33.90 32.93 -10.28
CA ALA A 306 33.25 34.02 -11.05
C ALA A 306 33.94 35.39 -11.26
N LYS A 307 35.27 35.51 -11.09
CA LYS A 307 35.96 36.80 -11.15
C LYS A 307 37.43 36.68 -11.56
N VAL A 308 37.68 36.02 -12.69
CA VAL A 308 38.62 36.51 -13.70
C VAL A 308 37.99 36.19 -15.04
N LYS A 309 37.38 37.22 -15.65
CA LYS A 309 36.99 37.22 -17.05
C LYS A 309 37.69 38.43 -17.67
N GLU A 310 39.01 38.41 -17.63
CA GLU A 310 39.87 39.30 -18.42
C GLU A 310 40.96 38.45 -19.07
N SER A 311 41.12 38.72 -20.35
CA SER A 311 41.83 38.00 -21.40
C SER A 311 43.35 38.00 -21.17
N VAL A 312 43.92 36.81 -21.03
CA VAL A 312 45.34 36.60 -21.31
C VAL A 312 45.43 35.88 -22.66
N ASP A 313 45.45 36.70 -23.71
CA ASP A 313 45.63 36.28 -25.10
C ASP A 313 47.10 35.91 -25.37
N PHE A 314 47.47 34.65 -25.17
CA PHE A 314 48.69 34.06 -25.74
C PHE A 314 48.47 33.49 -27.14
N LYS A 315 47.54 34.05 -27.92
CA LYS A 315 47.25 33.59 -29.29
C LYS A 315 47.04 34.73 -30.27
N ALA A 316 47.75 35.84 -30.07
CA ALA A 316 47.88 36.93 -31.03
C ALA A 316 49.25 36.88 -31.74
N ASN A 317 49.62 35.74 -32.34
CA ASN A 317 50.44 35.63 -33.56
C ASN A 317 50.74 34.16 -33.89
N LEU A 318 49.73 33.45 -34.40
CA LEU A 318 49.98 32.39 -35.37
C LEU A 318 48.80 32.37 -36.35
N LYS A 319 49.11 32.73 -37.59
CA LYS A 319 48.17 32.85 -38.71
C LYS A 319 47.23 31.65 -38.79
N THR A 320 45.94 31.97 -38.75
CA THR A 320 44.83 31.30 -39.45
C THR A 320 44.90 29.77 -39.54
N VAL A 321 44.44 29.07 -38.51
CA VAL A 321 43.52 27.95 -38.68
C VAL A 321 42.49 28.03 -37.56
N LYS A 322 41.29 28.54 -37.88
CA LYS A 322 40.10 28.35 -37.06
C LYS A 322 39.86 26.84 -36.97
N LYS A 323 40.35 26.18 -35.92
CA LYS A 323 39.81 24.90 -35.50
C LYS A 323 38.58 25.23 -34.69
N GLU A 324 37.47 25.44 -35.41
CA GLU A 324 36.14 25.34 -34.84
C GLU A 324 36.11 24.00 -34.08
N GLU A 325 35.87 24.03 -32.79
CA GLU A 325 35.39 22.83 -32.12
C GLU A 325 34.00 22.57 -32.69
N GLU A 326 33.97 21.84 -33.81
CA GLU A 326 32.77 21.29 -34.40
C GLU A 326 32.06 20.48 -33.32
N LYS A 327 31.07 21.09 -32.65
CA LYS A 327 29.94 20.34 -32.12
C LYS A 327 29.46 19.50 -33.29
N LYS A 328 29.78 18.21 -33.29
CA LYS A 328 29.34 17.23 -34.30
C LYS A 328 27.91 17.58 -34.68
N LYS A 329 27.73 18.24 -35.84
CA LYS A 329 26.41 18.61 -36.35
C LYS A 329 25.67 17.28 -36.44
N CYS A 330 24.59 17.13 -35.67
CA CYS A 330 23.77 15.93 -35.76
C CYS A 330 23.38 15.78 -37.23
N LYS A 331 23.69 14.65 -37.86
CA LYS A 331 23.51 14.40 -39.32
C LYS A 331 22.07 14.66 -39.82
N ILE A 332 21.10 14.81 -38.93
CA ILE A 332 19.70 15.13 -39.23
C ILE A 332 19.27 16.33 -38.37
N SER A 333 18.81 17.40 -39.04
CA SER A 333 18.21 18.58 -38.41
C SER A 333 16.94 18.22 -37.63
N SER A 334 16.67 18.93 -36.52
CA SER A 334 15.43 18.79 -35.75
C SER A 334 14.18 18.98 -36.61
N SER A 335 14.23 19.92 -37.56
CA SER A 335 13.15 20.16 -38.54
C SER A 335 12.86 18.92 -39.40
N ARG A 336 13.90 18.22 -39.87
CA ARG A 336 13.73 16.98 -40.63
C ARG A 336 13.13 15.85 -39.78
N LYS A 337 13.54 15.72 -38.51
CA LYS A 337 12.95 14.74 -37.58
C LYS A 337 11.46 15.02 -37.33
N LEU A 338 11.10 16.29 -37.14
CA LEU A 338 9.71 16.70 -36.96
C LEU A 338 8.90 16.42 -38.24
N GLY A 339 9.40 16.79 -39.41
CA GLY A 339 8.73 16.52 -40.69
C GLY A 339 8.51 15.03 -40.94
N LEU A 340 9.47 14.16 -40.59
CA LEU A 340 9.28 12.71 -40.66
C LEU A 340 8.23 12.20 -39.66
N LYS A 341 8.21 12.73 -38.43
CA LYS A 341 7.21 12.36 -37.42
C LYS A 341 5.80 12.76 -37.85
N ILE A 342 5.64 13.94 -38.45
CA ILE A 342 4.35 14.40 -38.99
C ILE A 342 3.89 13.45 -40.09
N ARG A 343 4.75 13.15 -41.08
CA ARG A 343 4.40 12.20 -42.16
C ARG A 343 4.03 10.82 -41.63
N LEU A 344 4.76 10.30 -40.66
CA LEU A 344 4.45 9.02 -40.02
C LEU A 344 3.06 9.03 -39.35
N LEU A 345 2.74 10.11 -38.62
CA LEU A 345 1.43 10.25 -37.98
C LEU A 345 0.30 10.42 -39.00
N THR A 346 0.54 11.14 -40.11
CA THR A 346 -0.45 11.29 -41.19
C THR A 346 -0.78 9.94 -41.82
N VAL A 347 0.24 9.14 -42.16
CA VAL A 347 0.03 7.80 -42.73
C VAL A 347 -0.63 6.87 -41.71
N ALA A 348 -0.21 6.90 -40.44
CA ALA A 348 -0.83 6.10 -39.39
C ALA A 348 -2.31 6.45 -39.16
N ALA A 349 -2.68 7.73 -39.27
CA ALA A 349 -4.06 8.17 -39.18
C ALA A 349 -4.90 7.69 -40.38
N GLN A 350 -4.34 7.71 -41.59
CA GLN A 350 -5.00 7.16 -42.79
C GLN A 350 -5.22 5.66 -42.66
N MET A 351 -4.19 4.90 -42.28
CA MET A 351 -4.32 3.45 -42.07
C MET A 351 -5.34 3.10 -40.98
N LEU A 352 -5.40 3.90 -39.91
CA LEU A 352 -6.40 3.70 -38.85
C LEU A 352 -7.82 3.94 -39.37
N GLN A 353 -8.02 4.95 -40.22
CA GLN A 353 -9.32 5.22 -40.84
C GLN A 353 -9.74 4.08 -41.77
N GLU A 354 -8.83 3.61 -42.63
CA GLU A 354 -9.08 2.47 -43.52
C GLU A 354 -9.43 1.21 -42.72
N GLU A 355 -8.71 0.92 -41.63
CA GLU A 355 -9.03 -0.21 -40.74
C GLU A 355 -10.41 -0.05 -40.08
N THR A 356 -10.80 1.16 -39.67
CA THR A 356 -12.14 1.38 -39.10
C THR A 356 -13.24 1.19 -40.12
N ASP A 357 -13.04 1.66 -41.35
CA ASP A 357 -14.03 1.54 -42.42
C ASP A 357 -14.18 0.06 -42.84
N GLN A 358 -13.07 -0.67 -42.92
CA GLN A 358 -13.06 -2.11 -43.18
C GLN A 358 -13.79 -2.90 -42.08
N LYS A 359 -13.56 -2.58 -40.80
CA LYS A 359 -14.28 -3.21 -39.68
C LYS A 359 -15.77 -2.90 -39.67
N MET A 360 -16.16 -1.68 -40.05
CA MET A 360 -17.56 -1.31 -40.18
C MET A 360 -18.24 -2.13 -41.28
N LYS A 361 -17.58 -2.28 -42.43
CA LYS A 361 -18.08 -3.11 -43.53
C LYS A 361 -18.17 -4.59 -43.15
N GLU A 362 -17.13 -5.15 -42.53
CA GLU A 362 -17.15 -6.54 -42.06
C GLU A 362 -18.27 -6.78 -41.04
N ARG A 363 -18.55 -5.80 -40.18
CA ARG A 363 -19.69 -5.86 -39.25
C ARG A 363 -21.03 -5.87 -39.99
N GLU A 364 -21.19 -5.00 -40.99
CA GLU A 364 -22.40 -4.97 -41.83
C GLU A 364 -22.61 -6.29 -42.58
N ASP A 365 -21.55 -6.83 -43.20
CA ASP A 365 -21.58 -8.11 -43.91
C ASP A 365 -21.94 -9.26 -42.96
N THR A 366 -21.34 -9.30 -41.76
CA THR A 366 -21.64 -10.33 -40.73
C THR A 366 -23.08 -10.22 -40.24
N LEU A 367 -23.60 -9.00 -40.05
CA LEU A 367 -24.98 -8.78 -39.63
C LEU A 367 -25.97 -9.17 -40.73
N ALA A 368 -25.67 -8.87 -42.00
CA ALA A 368 -26.50 -9.26 -43.12
C ALA A 368 -26.56 -10.80 -43.28
N GLU A 369 -25.45 -11.50 -43.03
CA GLU A 369 -25.40 -12.97 -43.03
C GLU A 369 -26.21 -13.57 -41.87
N ARG A 370 -26.04 -13.04 -40.64
CA ARG A 370 -26.73 -13.57 -39.45
C ARG A 370 -28.20 -13.18 -39.35
N LEU A 371 -28.56 -12.02 -39.86
CA LEU A 371 -29.89 -11.43 -39.78
C LEU A 371 -30.32 -10.94 -41.16
N PRO A 372 -30.68 -11.87 -42.07
CA PRO A 372 -31.24 -11.49 -43.35
C PRO A 372 -32.56 -10.72 -43.15
N PRO A 373 -32.91 -9.78 -44.05
CA PRO A 373 -34.15 -9.00 -43.94
C PRO A 373 -35.38 -9.90 -43.84
N LEU A 374 -36.25 -9.64 -42.87
CA LEU A 374 -37.49 -10.40 -42.69
C LEU A 374 -38.46 -10.11 -43.85
N ASN A 375 -38.81 -11.14 -44.61
CA ASN A 375 -39.87 -11.05 -45.60
C ASN A 375 -41.20 -11.50 -44.98
N LEU A 376 -42.08 -10.54 -44.71
CA LEU A 376 -43.40 -10.81 -44.12
C LEU A 376 -44.50 -11.00 -45.18
N SER A 377 -44.19 -10.81 -46.46
CA SER A 377 -45.18 -10.87 -47.54
C SER A 377 -45.48 -12.31 -47.95
N GLY A 378 -46.77 -12.64 -48.13
CA GLY A 378 -47.21 -13.95 -48.62
C GLY A 378 -47.27 -15.09 -47.60
N LEU A 379 -46.95 -14.83 -46.33
CA LEU A 379 -47.07 -15.82 -45.26
C LEU A 379 -48.52 -15.98 -44.81
N SER A 380 -48.94 -17.23 -44.58
CA SER A 380 -50.20 -17.54 -43.90
C SER A 380 -50.13 -17.19 -42.41
N LEU A 381 -51.29 -17.08 -41.75
CA LEU A 381 -51.37 -16.78 -40.32
C LEU A 381 -50.58 -17.78 -39.46
N GLN A 382 -50.60 -19.05 -39.84
CA GLN A 382 -49.89 -20.11 -39.11
C GLN A 382 -48.37 -19.95 -39.25
N GLU A 383 -47.88 -19.73 -40.47
CA GLU A 383 -46.46 -19.53 -40.73
C GLU A 383 -45.93 -18.25 -40.05
N LEU A 384 -46.75 -17.21 -39.95
CA LEU A 384 -46.41 -16.01 -39.22
C LEU A 384 -46.30 -16.26 -37.71
N GLN A 385 -47.22 -17.04 -37.14
CA GLN A 385 -47.16 -17.41 -35.72
C GLN A 385 -45.93 -18.26 -35.40
N ASP A 386 -45.56 -19.19 -36.29
CA ASP A 386 -44.39 -20.04 -36.10
C ASP A 386 -43.09 -19.23 -36.27
N LEU A 387 -43.02 -18.31 -37.23
CA LEU A 387 -41.91 -17.35 -37.35
C LEU A 387 -41.74 -16.49 -36.08
N CYS A 388 -42.84 -16.04 -35.47
CA CYS A 388 -42.78 -15.28 -34.22
C CYS A 388 -42.21 -16.12 -33.06
N LYS A 389 -42.59 -17.40 -32.94
CA LYS A 389 -42.02 -18.30 -31.92
C LYS A 389 -40.53 -18.56 -32.17
N ASP A 390 -40.15 -18.78 -33.43
CA ASP A 390 -38.75 -19.00 -33.82
C ASP A 390 -37.88 -17.77 -33.54
N LEU A 391 -38.38 -16.57 -33.83
CA LEU A 391 -37.67 -15.32 -33.51
C LEU A 391 -37.54 -15.13 -32.00
N HIS A 392 -38.58 -15.42 -31.23
CA HIS A 392 -38.53 -15.34 -29.77
C HIS A 392 -37.47 -16.28 -29.19
N HIS A 393 -37.46 -17.54 -29.63
CA HIS A 393 -36.44 -18.50 -29.20
C HIS A 393 -35.01 -18.09 -29.63
N LYS A 394 -34.84 -17.56 -30.85
CA LYS A 394 -33.55 -17.03 -31.31
C LYS A 394 -33.07 -15.85 -30.48
N ILE A 395 -33.97 -14.98 -30.02
CA ILE A 395 -33.61 -13.87 -29.13
C ILE A 395 -33.01 -14.41 -27.83
N ASP A 396 -33.62 -15.42 -27.21
CA ASP A 396 -33.10 -16.01 -25.97
C ASP A 396 -31.67 -16.55 -26.16
N VAL A 397 -31.44 -17.32 -27.22
CA VAL A 397 -30.12 -17.88 -27.55
C VAL A 397 -29.09 -16.78 -27.81
N VAL A 398 -29.45 -15.75 -28.58
CA VAL A 398 -28.54 -14.63 -28.90
C VAL A 398 -28.23 -13.80 -27.65
N ASP A 399 -29.18 -13.63 -26.75
CA ASP A 399 -28.98 -12.89 -25.51
C ASP A 399 -28.05 -13.63 -24.54
N GLU A 400 -28.12 -14.96 -24.48
CA GLU A 400 -27.16 -15.80 -23.76
C GLU A 400 -25.75 -15.67 -24.37
N GLU A 401 -25.61 -15.80 -25.70
CA GLU A 401 -24.33 -15.60 -26.40
C GLU A 401 -23.76 -14.18 -26.15
N ARG A 402 -24.61 -13.16 -26.19
CA ARG A 402 -24.24 -11.77 -25.91
C ARG A 402 -23.73 -11.62 -24.48
N TYR A 403 -24.38 -12.26 -23.51
CA TYR A 403 -23.96 -12.25 -22.11
C TYR A 403 -22.57 -12.88 -21.94
N ASP A 404 -22.34 -14.05 -22.52
CA ASP A 404 -21.06 -14.75 -22.49
C ASP A 404 -19.91 -13.95 -23.13
N ILE A 405 -20.18 -13.33 -24.28
CA ILE A 405 -19.21 -12.44 -24.95
C ILE A 405 -18.93 -11.23 -24.06
N GLY A 406 -19.96 -10.64 -23.45
CA GLY A 406 -19.82 -9.52 -22.50
C GLY A 406 -18.92 -9.87 -21.31
N LEU A 407 -19.08 -11.07 -20.74
CA LEU A 407 -18.21 -11.56 -19.68
C LEU A 407 -16.76 -11.74 -20.13
N LYS A 408 -16.53 -12.26 -21.35
CA LYS A 408 -15.17 -12.40 -21.91
C LYS A 408 -14.50 -11.04 -22.11
N VAL A 409 -15.22 -10.05 -22.63
CA VAL A 409 -14.72 -8.67 -22.79
C VAL A 409 -14.39 -8.07 -21.43
N SER A 410 -15.28 -8.20 -20.45
CA SER A 410 -15.07 -7.68 -19.08
C SER A 410 -13.82 -8.27 -18.42
N LYS A 411 -13.58 -9.59 -18.58
CA LYS A 411 -12.36 -10.25 -18.08
C LYS A 411 -11.10 -9.65 -18.73
N ASN A 412 -11.11 -9.44 -20.04
CA ASN A 412 -9.99 -8.83 -20.76
C ASN A 412 -9.74 -7.38 -20.30
N ASP A 413 -10.79 -6.59 -20.09
CA ASP A 413 -10.68 -5.22 -19.60
C ASP A 413 -10.05 -5.16 -18.21
N LEU A 414 -10.48 -6.04 -17.30
CA LEU A 414 -9.89 -6.17 -15.97
C LEU A 414 -8.40 -6.55 -16.04
N GLU A 415 -8.03 -7.47 -16.92
CA GLU A 415 -6.64 -7.85 -17.13
C GLU A 415 -5.81 -6.67 -17.67
N ILE A 416 -6.32 -5.95 -18.66
CA ILE A 416 -5.68 -4.74 -19.22
C ILE A 416 -5.52 -3.68 -18.13
N GLN A 417 -6.54 -3.45 -17.31
CA GLN A 417 -6.46 -2.51 -16.18
C GLN A 417 -5.37 -2.94 -15.18
N ASN A 418 -5.33 -4.21 -14.80
CA ASN A 418 -4.30 -4.73 -13.91
C ASN A 418 -2.89 -4.60 -14.52
N MET A 419 -2.74 -4.90 -15.80
CA MET A 419 -1.48 -4.69 -16.52
C MET A 419 -1.08 -3.21 -16.56
N ASN A 420 -2.01 -2.30 -16.80
CA ASN A 420 -1.78 -0.86 -16.76
C ASN A 420 -1.32 -0.39 -15.38
N ILE A 421 -1.91 -0.92 -14.31
CA ILE A 421 -1.45 -0.66 -12.93
C ILE A 421 0.00 -1.16 -12.77
N LYS A 422 0.32 -2.38 -13.20
CA LYS A 422 1.71 -2.91 -13.13
C LYS A 422 2.69 -2.04 -13.93
N ILE A 423 2.31 -1.59 -15.12
CA ILE A 423 3.13 -0.70 -15.97
C ILE A 423 3.38 0.62 -15.23
N THR A 424 2.34 1.25 -14.69
CA THR A 424 2.48 2.52 -13.95
C THR A 424 3.32 2.36 -12.69
N GLU A 425 3.20 1.24 -11.96
CA GLU A 425 4.05 0.94 -10.82
C GLU A 425 5.52 0.82 -11.20
N ILE A 426 5.82 0.08 -12.28
CA ILE A 426 7.18 -0.06 -12.82
C ILE A 426 7.70 1.32 -13.23
N GLN A 427 6.95 2.07 -14.03
CA GLN A 427 7.33 3.42 -14.43
C GLN A 427 7.55 4.35 -13.22
N SER A 428 6.75 4.23 -12.16
CA SER A 428 6.91 5.03 -10.94
C SER A 428 8.18 4.68 -10.15
N LYS A 429 8.60 3.41 -10.17
CA LYS A 429 9.87 2.94 -9.58
C LYS A 429 11.08 3.46 -10.37
N PHE A 430 10.94 3.67 -11.68
CA PHE A 430 12.02 4.11 -12.57
C PHE A 430 12.01 5.60 -12.96
N LYS A 431 10.99 6.40 -12.58
CA LYS A 431 11.03 7.86 -12.78
C LYS A 431 12.23 8.45 -12.04
N LYS A 432 13.27 8.78 -12.82
CA LYS A 432 14.53 9.38 -12.36
C LYS A 432 14.20 10.56 -11.45
N PRO A 433 14.55 10.53 -10.15
CA PRO A 433 14.21 11.63 -9.27
C PRO A 433 14.88 12.90 -9.81
N HIS A 434 14.09 13.96 -10.00
CA HIS A 434 14.61 15.29 -10.30
C HIS A 434 15.68 15.63 -9.26
N LEU A 435 16.94 15.63 -9.67
CA LEU A 435 18.07 15.95 -8.81
C LEU A 435 17.93 17.42 -8.44
N LYS A 436 17.56 17.71 -7.19
CA LYS A 436 17.62 19.08 -6.68
C LYS A 436 19.10 19.47 -6.62
N ARG A 437 19.44 20.61 -7.25
CA ARG A 437 20.76 21.23 -7.14
C ARG A 437 21.04 21.46 -5.65
N VAL A 438 21.99 20.71 -5.10
CA VAL A 438 22.37 20.84 -3.69
C VAL A 438 23.19 22.13 -3.60
N LYS A 439 22.70 23.13 -2.87
CA LYS A 439 23.54 24.25 -2.44
C LYS A 439 24.59 23.68 -1.49
N ILE A 440 25.87 23.96 -1.78
CA ILE A 440 27.04 23.50 -1.02
C ILE A 440 26.78 23.67 0.48
N SER A 441 27.13 22.67 1.31
CA SER A 441 26.93 22.78 2.77
C SER A 441 27.75 23.95 3.31
N ALA A 442 27.28 24.60 4.38
CA ALA A 442 27.99 25.72 4.99
C ALA A 442 29.45 25.36 5.34
N GLU A 443 29.67 24.12 5.78
CA GLU A 443 30.99 23.57 6.10
C GLU A 443 31.90 23.41 4.87
N ALA A 444 31.35 22.99 3.73
CA ALA A 444 32.10 22.92 2.47
C ALA A 444 32.35 24.31 1.87
N MET A 445 31.45 25.28 2.09
CA MET A 445 31.69 26.68 1.72
C MET A 445 32.78 27.32 2.59
N LEU A 446 32.78 27.06 3.90
CA LEU A 446 33.77 27.59 4.85
C LEU A 446 35.16 26.99 4.61
N SER A 447 35.24 25.68 4.34
CA SER A 447 36.52 25.03 4.01
C SER A 447 37.16 25.55 2.72
N VAL A 448 36.36 26.09 1.78
CA VAL A 448 36.85 26.68 0.53
C VAL A 448 37.16 28.17 0.71
N LEU A 449 36.36 28.91 1.49
CA LEU A 449 36.55 30.36 1.71
C LEU A 449 37.68 30.69 2.69
N LEU A 450 37.92 29.86 3.70
CA LEU A 450 38.89 30.14 4.78
C LEU A 450 40.20 29.38 4.62
N GLY A 451 40.31 28.51 3.61
CA GLY A 451 41.45 27.62 3.42
C GLY A 451 41.71 26.73 4.63
N SER A 452 42.90 26.11 4.69
CA SER A 452 43.33 25.19 5.76
C SER A 452 43.47 25.80 7.16
N LYS A 453 43.08 27.06 7.38
CA LYS A 453 43.33 27.81 8.63
C LYS A 453 42.27 27.64 9.72
N HIS A 454 41.09 27.07 9.46
CA HIS A 454 40.16 26.66 10.53
C HIS A 454 39.68 25.24 10.33
N LYS A 455 40.41 24.30 10.94
CA LYS A 455 39.94 22.94 11.20
C LYS A 455 39.50 22.83 12.66
N GLU A 456 38.60 23.71 13.09
CA GLU A 456 37.89 23.50 14.35
C GLU A 456 36.72 22.57 14.06
N SER A 457 36.82 21.33 14.58
CA SER A 457 35.69 20.41 14.66
C SER A 457 34.56 21.13 15.38
N ILE A 458 33.43 21.39 14.71
CA ILE A 458 32.19 21.81 15.39
C ILE A 458 31.59 20.57 16.07
N ASP A 459 32.33 20.03 17.04
CA ASP A 459 31.83 19.05 17.99
C ASP A 459 31.06 19.82 19.06
N PHE A 460 29.74 19.80 18.98
CA PHE A 460 28.85 20.33 20.03
C PHE A 460 29.08 19.64 21.40
N LYS A 461 29.86 18.56 21.45
CA LYS A 461 30.25 17.85 22.66
C LYS A 461 31.49 18.44 23.35
N ALA A 462 32.27 19.26 22.65
CA ALA A 462 33.52 19.84 23.15
C ALA A 462 33.31 21.14 23.96
N ASN A 463 32.10 21.70 23.98
CA ASN A 463 31.78 22.95 24.68
C ASN A 463 31.05 22.73 26.03
N LEU A 464 31.36 21.63 26.71
CA LEU A 464 31.00 21.40 28.11
C LEU A 464 32.22 21.77 28.97
N LYS A 465 32.09 22.82 29.80
CA LYS A 465 33.12 23.31 30.70
C LYS A 465 33.74 22.16 31.51
N THR A 466 35.02 21.88 31.30
CA THR A 466 35.85 21.17 32.29
C THR A 466 36.05 22.10 33.48
N VAL A 467 35.53 21.71 34.63
CA VAL A 467 35.87 22.35 35.91
C VAL A 467 37.37 22.16 36.10
N LYS A 468 38.12 23.27 36.05
CA LYS A 468 39.54 23.31 36.45
C LYS A 468 39.63 22.81 37.88
N LYS A 469 40.22 21.63 38.06
CA LYS A 469 40.71 21.16 39.35
C LYS A 469 42.13 21.70 39.45
N GLU A 470 42.31 22.78 40.19
CA GLU A 470 43.64 23.21 40.64
C GLU A 470 44.14 22.18 41.66
N GLU A 471 45.28 21.57 41.39
CA GLU A 471 46.03 20.76 42.34
C GLU A 471 47.13 21.61 42.98
N GLU A 472 47.08 21.74 44.32
CA GLU A 472 48.21 21.72 45.27
C GLU A 472 47.63 22.11 46.65
N LYS A 473 47.91 21.48 47.81
CA LYS A 473 49.06 20.71 48.28
C LYS A 473 48.63 19.58 49.24
N LYS A 474 49.54 18.62 49.38
CA LYS A 474 49.54 17.50 50.33
C LYS A 474 49.84 17.98 51.76
N GLU A 475 49.13 17.38 52.72
CA GLU A 475 49.47 17.11 54.13
C GLU A 475 48.20 16.41 54.69
N GLU A 476 48.17 15.35 55.47
CA GLU A 476 49.14 14.44 56.05
C GLU A 476 48.34 13.17 56.42
N VAL A 477 49.04 12.04 56.45
CA VAL A 477 48.52 10.68 56.64
C VAL A 477 48.02 10.48 58.08
N THR A 478 46.77 10.05 58.28
CA THR A 478 46.41 9.21 59.43
C THR A 478 45.40 8.12 59.08
N ASP A 479 45.79 6.91 59.47
CA ASP A 479 45.20 5.60 59.32
C ASP A 479 43.78 5.52 59.93
N TRP A 480 42.77 5.07 59.19
CA TRP A 480 41.45 4.71 59.75
C TRP A 480 41.26 3.20 59.66
N ARG A 481 42.12 2.46 60.38
CA ARG A 481 41.78 1.13 60.86
C ARG A 481 40.71 1.26 61.94
N LYS A 482 39.59 0.59 61.67
CA LYS A 482 38.47 0.37 62.58
C LYS A 482 38.96 -0.29 63.87
N ASN A 483 38.73 0.34 65.02
CA ASN A 483 38.60 -0.36 66.30
C ASN A 483 37.12 -0.38 66.69
N VAL A 484 36.46 -1.50 66.38
CA VAL A 484 35.18 -1.86 66.97
C VAL A 484 35.54 -2.58 68.26
N GLU A 485 35.37 -1.90 69.39
CA GLU A 485 35.56 -2.51 70.70
C GLU A 485 34.38 -3.45 70.96
N ALA A 486 34.59 -4.72 70.64
CA ALA A 486 33.74 -5.79 71.13
C ALA A 486 33.95 -5.86 72.65
N MET A 487 32.95 -5.41 73.41
CA MET A 487 32.87 -5.61 74.86
C MET A 487 32.65 -7.09 75.19
N SER A 488 33.65 -7.92 74.95
CA SER A 488 33.77 -9.28 75.46
C SER A 488 34.71 -9.23 76.66
N GLY A 489 34.16 -9.05 77.87
CA GLY A 489 34.93 -9.21 79.11
C GLY A 489 34.68 -8.22 80.25
N MET A 490 33.48 -7.63 80.38
CA MET A 490 33.12 -6.89 81.61
C MET A 490 32.17 -7.70 82.48
N GLU A 491 32.72 -8.75 83.08
CA GLU A 491 32.13 -9.50 84.18
C GLU A 491 32.52 -8.80 85.49
N GLY A 492 31.74 -7.79 85.87
CA GLY A 492 32.00 -6.99 87.06
C GLY A 492 31.01 -5.85 87.24
N ARG A 493 30.20 -5.94 88.31
CA ARG A 493 29.12 -5.00 88.66
C ARG A 493 29.65 -3.57 88.85
N LYS A 494 29.47 -2.68 87.88
CA LYS A 494 29.68 -1.24 88.09
C LYS A 494 28.37 -0.57 88.49
N LYS A 495 28.28 -0.31 89.80
CA LYS A 495 27.32 0.59 90.44
C LYS A 495 27.59 2.03 89.99
N LEU A 496 26.54 2.72 89.57
CA LEU A 496 26.54 4.16 89.35
C LEU A 496 26.48 4.88 90.70
N PHE A 497 27.32 5.89 90.87
CA PHE A 497 27.05 6.98 91.81
C PHE A 497 27.39 8.30 91.11
N ASP A 498 26.36 9.13 90.99
CA ASP A 498 26.44 10.55 90.64
C ASP A 498 27.00 11.36 91.80
N ALA A 499 27.87 12.33 91.48
CA ALA A 499 28.05 13.62 92.18
C ALA A 499 28.96 14.46 91.27
N SER A 500 28.48 15.49 90.57
CA SER A 500 28.22 16.86 91.04
C SER A 500 29.34 17.46 91.90
N GLY A 501 29.84 18.63 91.50
CA GLY A 501 30.53 19.53 92.40
C GLY A 501 31.79 20.22 91.86
N ASN A 502 31.55 21.38 91.24
CA ASN A 502 32.42 22.56 91.09
C ASN A 502 33.65 22.51 90.18
#